data_AF-A0A8H6I7M2-F1
#
_entry.id   AF-A0A8H6I7M2-F1
#
_cell.length_a   1.000
_cell.length_b   1.000
_cell.length_c   1.000
_cell.angle_alpha   90.00
_cell.angle_beta   90.00
_cell.angle_gamma   90.00
#
_symmetry.space_group_name_H-M   'P 1'
#
loop_
_entity.id
_entity.type
_entity.pdbx_description
1 polymer ?
#
loop_
_entity_poly.entity_id
_entity_poly.type
_entity_poly.pdbx_seq_one_letter_code
_entity_poly.pdbx_strand_id
1 'polypeptide(L)'
;MEVTFAASGALSRAHYSIVRKVESATSVQQADQALAQEIKTVHGRLSRASPTIKDCKECLVILLYISSSASAGFLPPGSFDFALAHGLNLAEVGRTIEDKRIGYLFCSELMPPRHELRLMMVNTLRKDLESGRPGRMCLALDNLITLASEDILPAVQDIVLDLISHNYPHIRSRAILGASVSCTL
;
A
#
# COMPACT_ATOMS: atom_id res chain seq x y z
N MET A 1 -13.71 21.88 15.08
CA MET A 1 -14.96 21.09 15.16
C MET A 1 -14.59 19.71 15.67
N GLU A 2 -15.12 19.25 16.81
CA GLU A 2 -14.82 17.90 17.31
C GLU A 2 -15.56 16.86 16.46
N VAL A 3 -14.88 16.32 15.45
CA VAL A 3 -15.43 15.26 14.61
C VAL A 3 -15.38 13.96 15.39
N THR A 4 -16.54 13.34 15.66
CA THR A 4 -16.61 12.05 16.35
C THR A 4 -16.07 10.92 15.49
N PHE A 5 -15.67 9.80 16.09
CA PHE A 5 -15.21 8.61 15.35
C PHE A 5 -16.19 8.21 14.23
N ALA A 6 -17.50 8.21 14.53
CA ALA A 6 -18.55 7.83 13.57
C ALA A 6 -18.62 8.75 12.33
N ALA A 7 -18.14 10.01 12.44
CA ALA A 7 -18.13 10.99 11.37
C ALA A 7 -16.73 11.20 10.75
N SER A 8 -15.71 10.48 11.22
CA SER A 8 -14.29 10.74 10.89
C SER A 8 -13.73 10.00 9.67
N GLY A 9 -14.47 9.01 9.13
CA GLY A 9 -13.96 8.12 8.09
C GLY A 9 -12.81 7.19 8.53
N ALA A 10 -12.42 7.22 9.81
CA ALA A 10 -11.33 6.40 10.33
C ALA A 10 -11.71 4.91 10.33
N LEU A 11 -10.82 4.09 9.78
CA LEU A 11 -10.99 2.63 9.73
C LEU A 11 -11.14 1.98 11.11
N SER A 12 -10.50 2.52 12.15
CA SER A 12 -10.60 2.00 13.52
C SER A 12 -10.41 3.07 14.58
N ARG A 13 -10.76 2.75 15.84
CA ARG A 13 -10.57 3.67 16.98
C ARG A 13 -9.09 4.02 17.19
N ALA A 14 -8.18 3.09 16.91
CA ALA A 14 -6.75 3.34 16.97
C ALA A 14 -6.31 4.35 15.90
N HIS A 15 -6.78 4.16 14.66
CA HIS A 15 -6.54 5.11 13.58
C HIS A 15 -7.10 6.50 13.89
N TYR A 16 -8.32 6.59 14.38
CA TYR A 16 -8.89 7.87 14.83
C TYR A 16 -8.09 8.51 15.97
N SER A 17 -7.64 7.71 16.94
CA SER A 17 -6.89 8.22 18.08
C SER A 17 -5.56 8.86 17.66
N ILE A 18 -4.81 8.25 16.73
CA ILE A 18 -3.54 8.83 16.29
C ILE A 18 -3.76 10.11 15.48
N VAL A 19 -4.76 10.13 14.59
CA VAL A 19 -5.12 11.33 13.82
C VAL A 19 -5.46 12.49 14.76
N ARG A 20 -6.30 12.24 15.77
CA ARG A 20 -6.66 13.28 16.76
C ARG A 20 -5.46 13.73 17.58
N LYS A 21 -4.57 12.81 18.01
CA LYS A 21 -3.35 13.18 18.75
C LYS A 21 -2.47 14.13 17.94
N VAL A 22 -2.29 13.85 16.65
CA VAL A 22 -1.49 14.67 15.74
C VAL A 22 -2.16 16.02 15.47
N GLU A 23 -3.46 16.04 15.15
CA GLU A 23 -4.22 17.27 14.90
C GLU A 23 -4.33 18.19 16.14
N SER A 24 -4.36 17.60 17.33
CA SER A 24 -4.44 18.33 18.60
C SER A 24 -3.07 18.76 19.15
N ALA A 25 -1.98 18.38 18.49
CA ALA A 25 -0.64 18.71 18.93
C ALA A 25 -0.39 20.23 18.81
N THR A 26 0.23 20.81 19.84
CA THR A 26 0.54 22.25 19.87
C THR A 26 1.82 22.60 19.13
N SER A 27 2.65 21.59 18.82
CA SER A 27 3.88 21.74 18.06
C SER A 27 4.13 20.55 17.14
N VAL A 28 4.91 20.80 16.08
CA VAL A 28 5.34 19.78 15.12
C VAL A 28 6.13 18.67 15.83
N GLN A 29 6.98 19.02 16.80
CA GLN A 29 7.76 18.06 17.58
C GLN A 29 6.87 17.15 18.42
N GLN A 30 5.79 17.68 19.00
CA GLN A 30 4.84 16.87 19.77
C GLN A 30 4.08 15.89 18.85
N ALA A 31 3.68 16.35 17.66
CA ALA A 31 3.06 15.50 16.65
C ALA A 31 4.00 14.36 16.24
N ASP A 32 5.25 14.69 15.88
CA ASP A 32 6.28 13.73 15.50
C ASP A 32 6.57 12.71 16.62
N GLN A 33 6.62 13.14 17.88
CA GLN A 33 6.78 12.24 19.02
C GLN A 33 5.60 11.27 19.16
N ALA A 34 4.36 11.73 18.94
CA ALA A 34 3.18 10.87 18.95
C ALA A 34 3.21 9.84 17.82
N LEU A 35 3.65 10.25 16.62
CA LEU A 35 3.85 9.35 15.48
C LEU A 35 4.88 8.26 15.81
N ALA A 36 6.05 8.62 16.35
CA ALA A 36 7.09 7.66 16.72
C ALA A 36 6.65 6.66 17.80
N GLN A 37 5.81 7.09 18.76
CA GLN A 37 5.21 6.19 19.76
C GLN A 37 4.21 5.22 19.12
N GLU A 38 3.43 5.69 18.15
CA GLU A 38 2.47 4.84 17.44
C GLU A 38 3.18 3.79 16.58
N ILE A 39 4.30 4.11 15.94
CA ILE A 39 5.13 3.12 15.21
C ILE A 39 5.52 1.96 16.13
N LYS A 40 6.00 2.25 17.35
CA LYS A 40 6.38 1.21 18.33
C LYS A 40 5.17 0.35 18.73
N THR A 41 4.01 0.98 18.89
CA THR A 41 2.75 0.29 19.23
C THR A 41 2.31 -0.64 18.10
N VAL A 42 2.35 -0.16 16.86
CA VAL A 42 2.02 -0.95 15.67
C VAL A 42 3.02 -2.09 15.48
N HIS A 43 4.31 -1.84 15.65
CA HIS A 43 5.33 -2.88 15.63
C HIS A 43 5.00 -4.00 16.62
N GLY A 44 4.73 -3.66 17.88
CA GLY A 44 4.34 -4.64 18.91
C GLY A 44 3.03 -5.40 18.59
N ARG A 45 2.11 -4.81 17.81
CA ARG A 45 0.89 -5.50 17.34
C ARG A 45 1.20 -6.49 16.21
N LEU A 46 2.01 -6.08 15.24
CA LEU A 46 2.37 -6.91 14.09
C LEU A 46 3.32 -8.06 14.45
N SER A 47 4.18 -7.87 15.47
CA SER A 47 5.07 -8.93 15.97
C SER A 47 4.35 -10.04 16.75
N ARG A 48 3.06 -9.91 17.07
CA ARG A 48 2.30 -10.98 17.73
C ARG A 48 2.16 -12.17 16.78
N ALA A 49 2.20 -13.39 17.32
CA ALA A 49 2.01 -14.59 16.52
C ALA A 49 0.63 -14.53 15.81
N SER A 50 0.65 -14.50 14.47
CA SER A 50 -0.52 -14.49 13.57
C SER A 50 -1.50 -13.30 13.73
N PRO A 51 -1.13 -12.08 13.29
CA PRO A 51 -2.10 -11.00 13.18
C PRO A 51 -3.19 -11.36 12.16
N THR A 52 -4.44 -10.99 12.46
CA THR A 52 -5.53 -11.21 11.50
C THR A 52 -5.40 -10.25 10.31
N ILE A 53 -6.01 -10.58 9.16
CA ILE A 53 -6.03 -9.68 7.99
C ILE A 53 -6.57 -8.30 8.36
N LYS A 54 -7.59 -8.26 9.23
CA LYS A 54 -8.18 -7.01 9.72
C LYS A 54 -7.18 -6.20 10.56
N ASP A 55 -6.47 -6.85 11.48
CA ASP A 55 -5.45 -6.18 12.30
C ASP A 55 -4.31 -5.65 11.43
N CYS A 56 -3.82 -6.47 10.49
CA CYS A 56 -2.80 -6.05 9.52
C CYS A 56 -3.27 -4.83 8.73
N LYS A 57 -4.48 -4.88 8.17
CA LYS A 57 -5.07 -3.76 7.41
C LYS A 57 -5.10 -2.47 8.23
N GLU A 58 -5.58 -2.52 9.47
CA GLU A 58 -5.61 -1.35 10.35
C GLU A 58 -4.21 -0.82 10.65
N CYS A 59 -3.26 -1.69 10.96
CA CYS A 59 -1.86 -1.31 11.20
C CYS A 59 -1.23 -0.65 9.98
N LEU A 60 -1.41 -1.20 8.78
CA LEU A 60 -0.83 -0.65 7.54
C LEU A 60 -1.42 0.72 7.19
N VAL A 61 -2.73 0.93 7.41
CA VAL A 61 -3.36 2.25 7.22
C VAL A 61 -2.79 3.28 8.20
N ILE A 62 -2.58 2.90 9.46
CA ILE A 62 -1.95 3.79 10.45
C ILE A 62 -0.52 4.15 10.02
N LEU A 63 0.26 3.19 9.53
CA LEU A 63 1.62 3.44 9.06
C LEU A 63 1.66 4.34 7.81
N LEU A 64 0.73 4.18 6.86
CA LEU A 64 0.55 5.11 5.73
C LEU A 64 0.21 6.53 6.19
N TYR A 65 -0.67 6.65 7.19
CA TYR A 65 -0.96 7.95 7.78
C TYR A 65 0.31 8.57 8.39
N ILE A 66 1.07 7.78 9.16
CA ILE A 66 2.31 8.23 9.80
C ILE A 66 3.34 8.68 8.75
N SER A 67 3.54 7.93 7.66
CA SER A 67 4.50 8.31 6.62
C SER A 67 4.12 9.59 5.89
N SER A 68 2.82 9.84 5.69
CA SER A 68 2.34 11.07 5.05
C SER A 68 2.34 12.29 5.98
N SER A 69 2.29 12.08 7.30
CA SER A 69 2.13 13.15 8.29
C SER A 69 3.41 13.53 9.02
N ALA A 70 4.43 12.66 9.01
CA ALA A 70 5.69 12.92 9.67
C ALA A 70 6.46 14.05 8.98
N SER A 71 7.16 14.86 9.77
CA SER A 71 8.04 15.91 9.23
C SER A 71 9.14 15.32 8.36
N ALA A 72 9.53 16.05 7.31
CA ALA A 72 10.63 15.66 6.44
C ALA A 72 11.92 15.42 7.25
N GLY A 73 12.49 14.22 7.13
CA GLY A 73 13.72 13.83 7.83
C GLY A 73 13.53 13.42 9.30
N PHE A 74 12.31 13.40 9.84
CA PHE A 74 12.07 12.93 11.20
C PHE A 74 12.22 11.40 11.33
N LEU A 75 11.67 10.66 10.35
CA LEU A 75 11.73 9.21 10.36
C LEU A 75 13.02 8.72 9.69
N PRO A 76 13.80 7.83 10.34
CA PRO A 76 14.96 7.23 9.71
C PRO A 76 14.56 6.35 8.52
N PRO A 77 15.44 6.18 7.52
CA PRO A 77 15.20 5.23 6.44
C PRO A 77 15.03 3.81 7.02
N GLY A 78 14.10 3.05 6.45
CA GLY A 78 13.78 1.69 6.92
C GLY A 78 12.86 1.63 8.15
N SER A 79 12.30 2.76 8.60
CA SER A 79 11.35 2.80 9.74
C SER A 79 10.14 1.88 9.59
N PHE A 80 9.84 1.43 8.38
CA PHE A 80 8.65 0.63 8.06
C PHE A 80 8.97 -0.80 7.57
N ASP A 81 10.25 -1.21 7.56
CA ASP A 81 10.68 -2.47 6.94
C ASP A 81 10.01 -3.69 7.58
N PHE A 82 9.77 -3.64 8.90
CA PHE A 82 9.06 -4.68 9.65
C PHE A 82 7.63 -4.94 9.13
N ALA A 83 7.01 -3.95 8.47
CA ALA A 83 5.64 -4.03 7.97
C ALA A 83 5.55 -4.37 6.48
N LEU A 84 6.66 -4.33 5.72
CA LEU A 84 6.66 -4.57 4.28
C LEU A 84 6.15 -5.97 3.92
N ALA A 85 6.57 -7.00 4.66
CA ALA A 85 6.09 -8.37 4.47
C ALA A 85 4.57 -8.47 4.73
N HIS A 86 4.05 -7.74 5.72
CA HIS A 86 2.61 -7.71 6.00
C HIS A 86 1.84 -6.98 4.89
N GLY A 87 2.38 -5.90 4.34
CA GLY A 87 1.81 -5.18 3.19
C GLY A 87 1.74 -6.05 1.94
N LEU A 88 2.84 -6.71 1.60
CA LEU A 88 2.91 -7.64 0.48
C LEU A 88 1.92 -8.80 0.64
N ASN A 89 1.86 -9.41 1.83
CA ASN A 89 0.91 -10.49 2.11
C ASN A 89 -0.55 -10.02 1.99
N LEU A 90 -0.85 -8.79 2.42
CA LEU A 90 -2.18 -8.20 2.25
C LEU A 90 -2.51 -7.97 0.76
N ALA A 91 -1.53 -7.52 -0.03
CA ALA A 91 -1.67 -7.36 -1.48
C ALA A 91 -1.91 -8.70 -2.18
N GLU A 92 -1.26 -9.77 -1.73
CA GLU A 92 -1.37 -11.10 -2.34
C GLU A 92 -2.65 -11.83 -1.93
N VAL A 93 -2.86 -12.02 -0.62
CA VAL A 93 -3.90 -12.89 -0.04
C VAL A 93 -5.20 -12.13 0.25
N GLY A 94 -5.19 -10.80 0.14
CA GLY A 94 -6.37 -9.94 0.31
C GLY A 94 -7.60 -10.47 -0.44
N ARG A 95 -8.69 -10.71 0.28
CA ARG A 95 -9.90 -11.30 -0.32
C ARG A 95 -10.68 -10.25 -1.08
N THR A 96 -10.83 -9.07 -0.47
CA THR A 96 -11.54 -7.93 -1.03
C THR A 96 -10.62 -7.06 -1.88
N ILE A 97 -11.21 -6.24 -2.77
CA ILE A 97 -10.45 -5.24 -3.54
C ILE A 97 -9.82 -4.21 -2.60
N GLU A 98 -10.52 -3.86 -1.51
CA GLU A 98 -10.03 -2.90 -0.52
C GLU A 98 -8.77 -3.39 0.18
N ASP A 99 -8.74 -4.66 0.61
CA ASP A 99 -7.55 -5.26 1.24
C ASP A 99 -6.35 -5.20 0.30
N LYS A 100 -6.53 -5.68 -0.95
CA LYS A 100 -5.47 -5.63 -1.95
C LYS A 100 -5.01 -4.21 -2.21
N ARG A 101 -5.93 -3.25 -2.31
CA ARG A 101 -5.62 -1.84 -2.57
C ARG A 101 -4.73 -1.25 -1.49
N ILE A 102 -5.01 -1.57 -0.22
CA ILE A 102 -4.17 -1.12 0.90
C ILE A 102 -2.79 -1.77 0.84
N GLY A 103 -2.72 -3.07 0.56
CA GLY A 103 -1.45 -3.77 0.40
C GLY A 103 -0.59 -3.20 -0.74
N TYR A 104 -1.18 -3.01 -1.92
CA TYR A 104 -0.50 -2.42 -3.07
C TYR A 104 -0.03 -0.98 -2.77
N LEU A 105 -0.90 -0.14 -2.20
CA LEU A 105 -0.54 1.24 -1.84
C LEU A 105 0.59 1.27 -0.80
N PHE A 106 0.53 0.39 0.19
CA PHE A 106 1.60 0.28 1.20
C PHE A 106 2.94 -0.06 0.56
N CYS A 107 2.97 -1.05 -0.33
CA CYS A 107 4.18 -1.42 -1.04
C CYS A 107 4.66 -0.34 -2.02
N SER A 108 3.77 0.37 -2.70
CA SER A 108 4.16 1.41 -3.65
C SER A 108 4.78 2.64 -2.97
N GLU A 109 4.23 3.04 -1.82
CA GLU A 109 4.68 4.24 -1.10
C GLU A 109 5.90 3.98 -0.21
N LEU A 110 5.97 2.81 0.44
CA LEU A 110 6.92 2.58 1.52
C LEU A 110 8.03 1.58 1.18
N MET A 111 7.89 0.78 0.13
CA MET A 111 8.93 -0.18 -0.25
C MET A 111 10.02 0.50 -1.07
N PRO A 112 11.29 0.48 -0.61
CA PRO A 112 12.39 1.03 -1.39
C PRO A 112 12.51 0.41 -2.80
N PRO A 113 13.03 1.15 -3.81
CA PRO A 113 13.21 0.63 -5.16
C PRO A 113 14.04 -0.64 -5.28
N ARG A 114 15.00 -0.86 -4.36
CA ARG A 114 15.90 -2.03 -4.35
C ARG A 114 15.62 -3.01 -3.21
N HIS A 115 14.41 -2.98 -2.65
CA HIS A 115 14.04 -3.89 -1.56
C HIS A 115 13.86 -5.33 -2.09
N GLU A 116 14.33 -6.33 -1.35
CA GLU A 116 14.30 -7.75 -1.75
C GLU A 116 12.89 -8.28 -2.09
N LEU A 117 11.87 -7.77 -1.39
CA LEU A 117 10.47 -8.15 -1.58
C LEU A 117 9.86 -7.62 -2.89
N ARG A 118 10.56 -6.74 -3.62
CA ARG A 118 10.04 -6.18 -4.88
C ARG A 118 9.84 -7.25 -5.94
N LEU A 119 10.68 -8.27 -5.98
CA LEU A 119 10.50 -9.43 -6.87
C LEU A 119 9.22 -10.20 -6.56
N MET A 120 8.78 -10.22 -5.30
CA MET A 120 7.51 -10.88 -4.94
C MET A 120 6.28 -10.09 -5.42
N MET A 121 6.40 -8.77 -5.60
CA MET A 121 5.33 -7.95 -6.20
C MET A 121 5.05 -8.37 -7.64
N VAL A 122 6.04 -8.85 -8.39
CA VAL A 122 5.86 -9.42 -9.73
C VAL A 122 4.81 -10.52 -9.71
N ASN A 123 4.97 -11.48 -8.79
CA ASN A 123 4.06 -12.62 -8.69
C ASN A 123 2.65 -12.18 -8.28
N THR A 124 2.56 -11.20 -7.38
CA THR A 124 1.27 -10.63 -6.94
C THR A 124 0.55 -9.91 -8.08
N LEU A 125 1.27 -9.10 -8.87
CA LEU A 125 0.73 -8.43 -10.06
C LEU A 125 0.26 -9.44 -11.11
N ARG A 126 1.09 -10.44 -11.45
CA ARG A 126 0.73 -11.49 -12.41
C ARG A 126 -0.57 -12.20 -12.02
N LYS A 127 -0.65 -12.67 -10.78
CA LYS A 127 -1.84 -13.35 -10.23
C LYS A 127 -3.11 -12.49 -10.36
N ASP A 128 -3.01 -11.18 -10.15
CA ASP A 128 -4.17 -10.29 -10.23
C ASP A 128 -4.52 -9.89 -11.68
N LEU A 129 -3.53 -9.71 -12.56
CA LEU A 129 -3.71 -9.47 -14.00
C LEU A 129 -4.36 -10.67 -14.69
N GLU A 130 -3.98 -11.89 -14.31
CA GLU A 130 -4.51 -13.14 -14.87
C GLU A 130 -5.77 -13.64 -14.13
N SER A 131 -6.27 -12.90 -13.14
CA SER A 131 -7.35 -13.36 -12.25
C SER A 131 -8.72 -13.50 -12.93
N GLY A 132 -8.90 -12.95 -14.13
CA GLY A 132 -10.18 -12.86 -14.83
C GLY A 132 -11.23 -11.99 -14.12
N ARG A 133 -10.86 -11.29 -13.05
CA ARG A 133 -11.74 -10.40 -12.28
C ARG A 133 -11.42 -8.96 -12.64
N PRO A 134 -12.29 -8.24 -13.38
CA PRO A 134 -11.99 -6.90 -13.87
C PRO A 134 -11.49 -5.93 -12.79
N GLY A 135 -12.09 -5.95 -11.60
CA GLY A 135 -11.66 -5.08 -10.49
C GLY A 135 -10.24 -5.36 -9.97
N ARG A 136 -9.79 -6.62 -9.96
CA ARG A 136 -8.42 -6.98 -9.57
C ARG A 136 -7.42 -6.65 -10.67
N MET A 137 -7.80 -6.92 -11.91
CA MET A 137 -6.99 -6.59 -13.09
C MET A 137 -6.74 -5.08 -13.19
N CYS A 138 -7.79 -4.26 -13.02
CA CYS A 138 -7.64 -2.81 -12.97
C CYS A 138 -6.72 -2.36 -11.84
N LEU A 139 -6.90 -2.91 -10.64
CA LEU A 139 -6.07 -2.56 -9.49
C LEU A 139 -4.59 -2.89 -9.76
N ALA A 140 -4.30 -4.05 -10.36
CA ALA A 140 -2.94 -4.44 -10.71
C ALA A 140 -2.35 -3.52 -11.80
N LEU A 141 -3.11 -3.19 -12.85
CA LEU A 141 -2.66 -2.27 -13.90
C LEU A 141 -2.41 -0.85 -13.37
N ASP A 142 -3.26 -0.35 -12.46
CA ASP A 142 -3.07 0.97 -11.84
C ASP A 142 -1.77 0.99 -11.00
N ASN A 143 -1.48 -0.09 -10.26
CA ASN A 143 -0.27 -0.17 -9.43
C ASN A 143 0.99 -0.55 -10.21
N LEU A 144 0.86 -1.18 -11.38
CA LEU A 144 2.00 -1.47 -12.25
C LEU A 144 2.74 -0.19 -12.64
N ILE A 145 2.00 0.90 -12.90
CA ILE A 145 2.58 2.20 -13.28
C ILE A 145 3.45 2.75 -12.14
N THR A 146 2.97 2.68 -10.90
CA THR A 146 3.69 3.18 -9.72
C THR A 146 4.84 2.27 -9.30
N LEU A 147 4.71 0.96 -9.50
CA LEU A 147 5.72 -0.02 -9.10
C LEU A 147 6.74 -0.34 -10.19
N ALA A 148 6.62 0.26 -11.38
CA ALA A 148 7.46 -0.02 -12.54
C ALA A 148 8.95 -0.04 -12.18
N SER A 149 9.61 -1.15 -12.52
CA SER A 149 11.04 -1.36 -12.34
C SER A 149 11.58 -2.26 -13.45
N GLU A 150 12.90 -2.30 -13.60
CA GLU A 150 13.62 -3.17 -14.54
C GLU A 150 13.28 -4.66 -14.36
N ASP A 151 12.89 -5.07 -13.14
CA ASP A 151 12.46 -6.45 -12.86
C ASP A 151 10.97 -6.69 -13.14
N ILE A 152 10.11 -5.70 -12.84
CA ILE A 152 8.65 -5.88 -12.89
C ILE A 152 8.14 -5.82 -14.32
N LEU A 153 8.58 -4.85 -15.11
CA LEU A 153 8.01 -4.60 -16.43
C LEU A 153 8.22 -5.77 -17.39
N PRO A 154 9.44 -6.32 -17.57
CA PRO A 154 9.64 -7.44 -18.49
C PRO A 154 8.83 -8.68 -18.07
N ALA A 155 8.64 -8.86 -16.77
CA ALA A 155 7.96 -10.04 -16.23
C ALA A 155 6.43 -10.02 -16.42
N VAL A 156 5.83 -8.87 -16.70
CA VAL A 156 4.37 -8.73 -16.95
C VAL A 156 4.05 -8.21 -18.35
N GLN A 157 5.06 -7.90 -19.16
CA GLN A 157 4.91 -7.23 -20.46
C GLN A 157 3.94 -7.97 -21.38
N ASP A 158 4.15 -9.27 -21.60
CA ASP A 158 3.30 -10.07 -22.49
C ASP A 158 1.83 -10.07 -22.02
N ILE A 159 1.62 -10.21 -20.71
CA ILE A 159 0.28 -10.18 -20.10
C ILE A 159 -0.38 -8.82 -20.36
N VAL A 160 0.35 -7.72 -20.17
CA VAL A 160 -0.19 -6.37 -20.38
C VAL A 160 -0.53 -6.13 -21.85
N LEU A 161 0.30 -6.61 -22.78
CA LEU A 161 0.05 -6.50 -24.23
C LEU A 161 -1.23 -7.25 -24.63
N ASP A 162 -1.45 -8.46 -24.11
CA ASP A 162 -2.68 -9.22 -24.34
C ASP A 162 -3.93 -8.47 -23.81
N LEU A 163 -3.78 -7.77 -22.69
CA LEU A 163 -4.87 -7.00 -22.07
C LEU A 163 -5.25 -5.72 -22.85
N ILE A 164 -4.44 -5.26 -23.81
CA ILE A 164 -4.80 -4.13 -24.69
C ILE A 164 -6.02 -4.48 -25.55
N SER A 165 -6.21 -5.75 -25.89
CA SER A 165 -7.35 -6.24 -26.66
C SER A 165 -8.49 -6.79 -25.79
N HIS A 166 -8.48 -6.52 -24.47
CA HIS A 166 -9.50 -7.05 -23.56
C HIS A 166 -10.91 -6.53 -23.88
N ASN A 167 -11.94 -7.34 -23.62
CA ASN A 167 -13.35 -7.00 -23.89
C ASN A 167 -13.81 -5.72 -23.16
N TYR A 168 -13.24 -5.43 -22.00
CA TYR A 168 -13.63 -4.30 -21.15
C TYR A 168 -12.82 -3.04 -21.47
N PRO A 169 -13.46 -1.91 -21.85
CA PRO A 169 -12.76 -0.68 -22.21
C PRO A 169 -11.86 -0.12 -21.11
N HIS A 170 -12.29 -0.22 -19.86
CA HIS A 170 -11.55 0.28 -18.70
C HIS A 170 -10.29 -0.54 -18.37
N ILE A 171 -10.22 -1.79 -18.83
CA ILE A 171 -9.00 -2.61 -18.78
C ILE A 171 -8.06 -2.21 -19.90
N ARG A 172 -8.57 -2.12 -21.15
CA ARG A 172 -7.78 -1.70 -22.32
C ARG A 172 -7.10 -0.36 -22.10
N SER A 173 -7.84 0.64 -21.62
CA SER A 173 -7.30 1.98 -21.38
C SER A 173 -6.13 1.97 -20.37
N ARG A 174 -6.21 1.13 -19.34
CA ARG A 174 -5.14 0.98 -18.33
C ARG A 174 -3.98 0.15 -18.84
N ALA A 175 -4.25 -0.89 -19.62
CA ALA A 175 -3.23 -1.73 -20.25
C ALA A 175 -2.38 -0.92 -21.23
N ILE A 176 -3.00 -0.04 -22.03
CA ILE A 176 -2.29 0.90 -22.91
C ILE A 176 -1.37 1.81 -22.11
N LEU A 177 -1.87 2.37 -20.99
CA LEU A 177 -1.06 3.22 -20.13
C LEU A 177 0.12 2.45 -19.51
N GLY A 178 -0.12 1.25 -18.96
CA GLY A 178 0.95 0.40 -18.42
C GLY A 178 1.99 -0.03 -19.47
N ALA A 179 1.55 -0.34 -20.69
CA ALA A 179 2.45 -0.65 -21.80
C ALA A 179 3.32 0.56 -22.18
N SER A 180 2.78 1.78 -22.15
CA SER A 180 3.56 3.00 -22.46
C SER A 180 4.70 3.25 -21.46
N VAL A 181 4.50 2.90 -20.19
CA VAL A 181 5.55 3.00 -19.15
C VAL A 181 6.70 2.03 -19.44
N SER A 182 6.37 0.85 -20.00
CA SER A 182 7.38 -0.15 -20.38
C SER A 182 8.35 0.32 -21.47
N CYS A 183 7.94 1.28 -22.31
CA CYS A 183 8.79 1.81 -23.37
C CYS A 183 9.70 2.97 -22.93
N THR A 184 9.54 3.50 -21.72
CA THR A 184 10.22 4.72 -21.26
C THR A 184 11.43 4.44 -20.36
N LEU A 185 11.54 3.21 -19.83
CA LEU A 185 12.66 2.71 -19.02
C LEU A 185 13.62 1.91 -19.90
#